data_AF-A0AAV2RVP6-F1
#
_entry.id   AF-A0AAV2RVP6-F1
#
_cell.length_a   1.000
_cell.length_b   1.000
_cell.length_c   1.000
_cell.angle_alpha   90.00
_cell.angle_beta   90.00
_cell.angle_gamma   90.00
#
_symmetry.space_group_name_H-M   'P 1'
#
loop_
_entity.id
_entity.type
_entity.pdbx_description
1 polymer ?
#
loop_
_entity_poly.entity_id
_entity_poly.type
_entity_poly.pdbx_seq_one_letter_code
_entity_poly.pdbx_strand_id
1 'polypeptide(L)'
;MTPKGLSCYLLFISLAILVKGHGRLIEPPSRASAWRYGFQTPIDYQDNEGFCGGFNHQYSDNEGRCGICGDAWELDPRPHEAGGLYATGTIVREYSADEVITVHVDVTANHLGHFEFKLCPNNNMHQKATQECLDQ
;
A
#
# COMPACT_ATOMS: atom_id res chain seq x y z
N MET A 1 -5.74 -64.02 10.72
CA MET A 1 -5.38 -63.15 11.88
C MET A 1 -4.54 -62.02 11.33
N THR A 2 -5.15 -60.86 11.15
CA THR A 2 -4.61 -59.69 10.44
C THR A 2 -3.81 -58.78 11.38
N PRO A 3 -2.78 -58.07 10.87
CA PRO A 3 -1.87 -57.28 11.70
C PRO A 3 -2.59 -56.00 12.18
N LYS A 4 -2.48 -55.69 13.46
CA LYS A 4 -2.89 -54.38 14.00
C LYS A 4 -1.81 -53.37 13.66
N GLY A 5 -1.90 -52.78 12.46
CA GLY A 5 -1.12 -51.62 12.08
C GLY A 5 -1.52 -50.44 12.98
N LEU A 6 -0.59 -49.99 13.81
CA LEU A 6 -0.76 -48.79 14.61
C LEU A 6 -0.70 -47.59 13.64
N SER A 7 -1.89 -47.10 13.25
CA SER A 7 -2.04 -45.95 12.37
C SER A 7 -1.46 -44.72 13.04
N CYS A 8 -0.24 -44.35 12.64
CA CYS A 8 0.41 -43.11 13.04
C CYS A 8 -0.26 -41.97 12.28
N TYR A 9 -1.33 -41.41 12.86
CA TYR A 9 -1.92 -40.17 12.35
C TYR A 9 -0.96 -39.02 12.64
N LEU A 10 -0.05 -38.76 11.69
CA LEU A 10 0.69 -37.50 11.62
C LEU A 10 -0.32 -36.39 11.33
N LEU A 11 -0.77 -35.71 12.38
CA LEU A 11 -1.51 -34.47 12.26
C LEU A 11 -0.55 -33.42 11.70
N PHE A 12 -0.54 -33.25 10.38
CA PHE A 12 0.10 -32.10 9.74
C PHE A 12 -0.70 -30.86 10.13
N ILE A 13 -0.32 -30.22 11.24
CA ILE A 13 -0.73 -28.85 11.53
C ILE A 13 -0.05 -27.99 10.47
N SER A 14 -0.77 -27.71 9.38
CA SER A 14 -0.36 -26.68 8.44
C SER A 14 -0.45 -25.34 9.18
N LEU A 15 0.70 -24.83 9.64
CA LEU A 15 0.82 -23.40 9.89
C LEU A 15 0.63 -22.72 8.54
N ALA A 16 -0.62 -22.36 8.21
CA ALA A 16 -0.87 -21.33 7.22
C ALA A 16 -0.31 -20.05 7.81
N ILE A 17 0.95 -19.75 7.49
CA ILE A 17 1.56 -18.46 7.80
C ILE A 17 0.73 -17.46 7.00
N LEU A 18 -0.22 -16.79 7.66
CA LEU A 18 -0.95 -15.69 7.06
C LEU A 18 0.07 -14.57 6.88
N VAL A 19 0.65 -14.55 5.68
CA VAL A 19 1.60 -13.55 5.26
C VAL A 19 0.83 -12.23 5.11
N LYS A 20 0.96 -11.36 6.11
CA LYS A 20 0.38 -10.02 6.14
C LYS A 20 1.46 -9.00 5.77
N GLY A 21 1.47 -8.55 4.51
CA GLY A 21 2.45 -7.59 3.99
C GLY A 21 2.14 -6.16 4.30
N HIS A 22 3.16 -5.46 4.80
CA HIS A 22 3.03 -4.13 5.34
C HIS A 22 4.30 -3.36 5.05
N GLY A 23 4.14 -2.19 4.45
CA GLY A 23 5.23 -1.28 4.18
C GLY A 23 4.70 0.08 3.82
N ARG A 24 5.57 1.08 3.91
CA ARG A 24 5.22 2.46 3.66
C ARG A 24 6.37 3.19 2.99
N LEU A 25 6.03 4.09 2.08
CA LEU A 25 7.00 4.99 1.48
C LEU A 25 7.30 6.12 2.47
N ILE A 26 8.57 6.20 2.90
CA ILE A 26 9.02 7.13 3.94
C ILE A 26 9.93 8.23 3.44
N GLU A 27 10.52 8.07 2.27
CA GLU A 27 11.31 9.12 1.59
C GLU A 27 11.05 9.05 0.08
N PRO A 28 10.41 10.07 -0.54
CA PRO A 28 9.64 11.13 0.13
C PRO A 28 8.46 10.53 0.92
N PRO A 29 8.12 11.00 2.14
CA PRO A 29 7.07 10.37 2.93
C PRO A 29 5.72 10.47 2.22
N SER A 30 5.01 9.35 2.14
CA SER A 30 3.69 9.28 1.52
C SER A 30 2.66 10.15 2.23
N ARG A 31 1.48 10.34 1.61
CA ARG A 31 0.33 11.02 2.26
C ARG A 31 -0.05 10.35 3.60
N ALA A 32 0.04 9.03 3.66
CA ALA A 32 -0.26 8.27 4.88
C ALA A 32 0.80 8.47 5.97
N SER A 33 2.08 8.61 5.58
CA SER A 33 3.22 8.65 6.51
C SER A 33 3.74 10.04 6.85
N ALA A 34 3.33 11.09 6.13
CA ALA A 34 3.85 12.44 6.29
C ALA A 34 3.79 12.95 7.74
N TRP A 35 2.73 12.63 8.49
CA TRP A 35 2.61 13.01 9.90
C TRP A 35 3.75 12.48 10.78
N ARG A 36 4.33 11.31 10.45
CA ARG A 36 5.49 10.74 11.18
C ARG A 36 6.75 11.57 11.03
N TYR A 37 6.83 12.38 9.98
CA TYR A 37 8.00 13.17 9.59
C TYR A 37 7.80 14.67 9.84
N GLY A 38 6.87 15.03 10.72
CA GLY A 38 6.68 16.41 11.21
C GLY A 38 5.79 17.29 10.33
N PHE A 39 5.19 16.74 9.27
CA PHE A 39 4.22 17.46 8.47
C PHE A 39 2.87 17.58 9.21
N GLN A 40 2.23 18.75 9.11
CA GLN A 40 0.89 19.00 9.67
C GLN A 40 -0.20 18.35 8.80
N THR A 41 -0.18 17.01 8.75
CA THR A 41 -1.15 16.17 8.04
C THR A 41 -1.92 15.31 9.05
N PRO A 42 -3.15 14.85 8.75
CA PRO A 42 -3.88 13.95 9.63
C PRO A 42 -3.08 12.68 9.93
N ILE A 43 -3.22 12.18 11.16
CA ILE A 43 -2.50 10.99 11.61
C ILE A 43 -3.17 9.75 11.05
N ASP A 44 -2.42 8.97 10.27
CA ASP A 44 -2.77 7.60 9.92
C ASP A 44 -1.86 6.61 10.67
N TYR A 45 -2.42 5.93 11.68
CA TYR A 45 -1.67 4.93 12.45
C TYR A 45 -1.41 3.64 11.66
N GLN A 46 -2.20 3.38 10.60
CA GLN A 46 -2.09 2.23 9.71
C GLN A 46 -1.46 2.65 8.37
N ASP A 47 -0.56 3.63 8.39
CA ASP A 47 0.10 4.17 7.20
C ASP A 47 0.97 3.18 6.41
N ASN A 48 1.15 1.97 6.93
CA ASN A 48 1.78 0.82 6.27
C ASN A 48 0.77 -0.20 5.69
N GLU A 49 -0.53 0.12 5.69
CA GLU A 49 -1.64 -0.71 5.21
C GLU A 49 -2.28 -0.16 3.92
N GLY A 50 -1.49 0.44 3.04
CA GLY A 50 -1.91 0.82 1.67
C GLY A 50 -2.07 -0.39 0.73
N PHE A 51 -2.84 -1.40 1.17
CA PHE A 51 -2.98 -2.74 0.58
C PHE A 51 -4.31 -2.97 -0.16
N CYS A 52 -4.89 -1.92 -0.76
CA CYS A 52 -6.08 -2.00 -1.61
C CYS A 52 -7.35 -2.48 -0.88
N GLY A 53 -7.44 -2.27 0.43
CA GLY A 53 -8.51 -2.82 1.28
C GLY A 53 -8.31 -4.28 1.71
N GLY A 54 -7.18 -4.89 1.34
CA GLY A 54 -6.83 -6.27 1.65
C GLY A 54 -7.10 -7.24 0.50
N PHE A 55 -6.30 -8.32 0.42
CA PHE A 55 -6.29 -9.24 -0.73
C PHE A 55 -7.67 -9.76 -1.13
N ASN A 56 -8.46 -10.27 -0.18
CA ASN A 56 -9.78 -10.82 -0.50
C ASN A 56 -10.71 -9.74 -1.04
N HIS A 57 -10.74 -8.56 -0.41
CA HIS A 57 -11.56 -7.43 -0.81
C HIS A 57 -11.18 -6.93 -2.22
N GLN A 58 -9.87 -6.82 -2.49
CA GLN A 58 -9.35 -6.43 -3.79
C GLN A 58 -9.80 -7.38 -4.90
N TYR A 59 -9.59 -8.69 -4.74
CA TYR A 59 -9.80 -9.66 -5.82
C TYR A 59 -11.22 -10.24 -5.89
N SER A 60 -11.92 -10.34 -4.77
CA SER A 60 -13.26 -10.92 -4.73
C SER A 60 -14.34 -9.87 -4.99
N ASP A 61 -14.17 -8.67 -4.44
CA ASP A 61 -15.21 -7.63 -4.48
C ASP A 61 -14.88 -6.52 -5.50
N ASN A 62 -13.59 -6.25 -5.72
CA ASN A 62 -13.13 -5.15 -6.57
C ASN A 62 -12.49 -5.57 -7.90
N GLU A 63 -12.57 -6.85 -8.27
CA GLU A 63 -12.08 -7.39 -9.55
C GLU A 63 -10.58 -7.12 -9.78
N GLY A 64 -9.79 -7.13 -8.70
CA GLY A 64 -8.36 -6.86 -8.72
C GLY A 64 -7.98 -5.37 -8.69
N ARG A 65 -8.95 -4.46 -8.74
CA ARG A 65 -8.70 -3.01 -8.77
C ARG A 65 -8.27 -2.46 -7.41
N CYS A 66 -7.46 -1.41 -7.46
CA CYS A 66 -6.92 -0.72 -6.29
C CYS A 66 -6.94 0.79 -6.53
N GLY A 67 -7.20 1.60 -5.51
CA GLY A 67 -6.98 3.04 -5.60
C GLY A 67 -5.50 3.34 -5.86
N ILE A 68 -5.20 4.40 -6.61
CA ILE A 68 -3.81 4.71 -7.03
C ILE A 68 -2.90 5.09 -5.86
N CYS A 69 -3.49 5.35 -4.69
CA CYS A 69 -2.79 5.62 -3.44
C CYS A 69 -2.94 4.50 -2.40
N GLY A 70 -3.34 3.28 -2.80
CA GLY A 70 -3.40 2.10 -1.93
C GLY A 70 -4.72 1.89 -1.19
N ASP A 71 -5.70 2.77 -1.38
CA ASP A 71 -7.06 2.65 -0.82
C ASP A 71 -7.88 1.54 -1.49
N ALA A 72 -8.92 1.05 -0.80
CA ALA A 72 -9.93 0.19 -1.40
C ALA A 72 -10.61 0.89 -2.59
N TRP A 73 -10.81 0.15 -3.68
CA TRP A 73 -11.19 0.74 -4.96
C TRP A 73 -12.56 1.42 -4.96
N GLU A 74 -13.53 0.86 -4.25
CA GLU A 74 -14.92 1.32 -4.23
C GLU A 74 -15.17 2.58 -3.38
N LEU A 75 -14.20 3.00 -2.56
CA LEU A 75 -14.36 4.19 -1.71
C LEU A 75 -14.42 5.46 -2.55
N ASP A 76 -15.34 6.38 -2.21
CA ASP A 76 -15.38 7.73 -2.78
C ASP A 76 -15.85 8.76 -1.72
N PRO A 77 -15.01 9.77 -1.38
CA PRO A 77 -13.62 9.89 -1.79
C PRO A 77 -12.73 8.79 -1.19
N ARG A 78 -11.73 8.33 -1.94
CA ARG A 78 -10.66 7.49 -1.39
C ARG A 78 -9.80 8.35 -0.45
N PRO A 79 -9.53 7.91 0.79
CA PRO A 79 -8.89 8.74 1.82
C PRO A 79 -7.56 9.39 1.41
N HIS A 80 -6.75 8.71 0.59
CA HIS A 80 -5.44 9.20 0.17
C HIS A 80 -5.44 9.85 -1.21
N GLU A 81 -6.57 9.92 -1.93
CA GLU A 81 -6.69 10.61 -3.22
C GLU A 81 -7.28 12.01 -3.07
N ALA A 82 -7.23 12.84 -4.12
CA ALA A 82 -7.74 14.21 -4.08
C ALA A 82 -9.20 14.28 -3.58
N GLY A 83 -9.45 15.14 -2.58
CA GLY A 83 -10.71 15.23 -1.85
C GLY A 83 -10.82 14.33 -0.62
N GLY A 84 -9.89 13.39 -0.44
CA GLY A 84 -9.77 12.52 0.72
C GLY A 84 -9.08 13.19 1.92
N LEU A 85 -9.25 12.58 3.09
CA LEU A 85 -8.75 13.08 4.38
C LEU A 85 -7.23 13.36 4.37
N TYR A 86 -6.44 12.46 3.78
CA TYR A 86 -4.98 12.53 3.80
C TYR A 86 -4.39 13.27 2.58
N ALA A 87 -5.22 13.66 1.61
CA ALA A 87 -4.80 14.42 0.44
C ALA A 87 -4.83 15.94 0.71
N THR A 88 -4.00 16.39 1.65
CA THR A 88 -3.94 17.77 2.14
C THR A 88 -3.29 18.77 1.17
N GLY A 89 -2.69 18.30 0.08
CA GLY A 89 -1.88 19.13 -0.82
C GLY A 89 -0.49 19.49 -0.26
N THR A 90 -0.07 18.87 0.83
CA THR A 90 1.27 19.08 1.42
C THR A 90 2.36 18.59 0.47
N ILE A 91 3.25 19.50 0.07
CA ILE A 91 4.49 19.15 -0.64
C ILE A 91 5.51 18.70 0.38
N VAL A 92 5.93 17.44 0.30
CA VAL A 92 6.85 16.82 1.27
C VAL A 92 8.32 16.96 0.87
N ARG A 93 8.59 17.11 -0.43
CA ARG A 93 9.93 17.29 -1.01
C ARG A 93 9.82 18.10 -2.30
N GLU A 94 10.91 18.77 -2.63
CA GLU A 94 11.13 19.47 -3.90
C GLU A 94 12.40 18.91 -4.53
N TYR A 95 12.35 18.66 -5.84
CA TYR A 95 13.46 18.11 -6.61
C TYR A 95 13.61 18.90 -7.92
N SER A 96 14.82 18.90 -8.46
CA SER A 96 15.08 19.42 -9.80
C SER A 96 14.74 18.37 -10.87
N ALA A 97 14.43 18.82 -12.09
CA ALA A 97 14.32 17.92 -13.22
C ALA A 97 15.64 17.13 -13.41
N ASP A 98 15.52 15.85 -13.74
CA ASP A 98 16.63 14.89 -13.91
C ASP A 98 17.48 14.64 -12.64
N GLU A 99 17.05 15.11 -11.48
CA GLU A 99 17.71 14.81 -10.21
C GLU A 99 17.62 13.32 -9.87
N VAL A 100 18.76 12.70 -9.59
CA VAL A 100 18.79 11.34 -9.05
C VAL A 100 18.45 11.39 -7.57
N ILE A 101 17.25 10.93 -7.23
CA ILE A 101 16.75 10.93 -5.86
C ILE A 101 16.97 9.60 -5.16
N THR A 102 17.15 9.64 -3.85
CA THR A 102 17.14 8.43 -3.00
C THR A 102 15.73 8.22 -2.47
N VAL A 103 15.18 7.03 -2.70
CA VAL A 103 13.84 6.64 -2.24
C VAL A 103 13.95 5.56 -1.17
N HIS A 104 13.26 5.73 -0.04
CA HIS A 104 13.24 4.74 1.04
C HIS A 104 11.83 4.20 1.29
N VAL A 105 11.72 2.87 1.27
CA VAL A 105 10.53 2.13 1.69
C VAL A 105 10.82 1.44 3.01
N ASP A 106 10.02 1.72 4.03
CA ASP A 106 10.06 1.02 5.31
C ASP A 106 9.22 -0.26 5.20
N VAL A 107 9.88 -1.41 5.08
CA VAL A 107 9.24 -2.73 5.01
C VAL A 107 9.04 -3.27 6.43
N THR A 108 7.86 -3.04 6.97
CA THR A 108 7.49 -3.48 8.33
C THR A 108 7.18 -4.97 8.43
N ALA A 109 6.77 -5.60 7.31
CA ALA A 109 6.66 -7.05 7.17
C ALA A 109 7.06 -7.42 5.73
N ASN A 110 8.03 -8.31 5.56
CA ASN A 110 8.62 -8.63 4.26
C ASN A 110 7.91 -9.82 3.58
N HIS A 111 7.43 -9.60 2.35
CA HIS A 111 6.69 -10.58 1.53
C HIS A 111 7.36 -10.89 0.20
N LEU A 112 8.65 -10.52 0.07
CA LEU A 112 9.39 -10.60 -1.19
C LEU A 112 8.74 -9.71 -2.26
N GLY A 113 9.06 -9.93 -3.54
CA GLY A 113 8.55 -9.14 -4.65
C GLY A 113 9.48 -7.98 -5.03
N HIS A 114 8.89 -6.95 -5.65
CA HIS A 114 9.61 -5.78 -6.14
C HIS A 114 8.81 -4.50 -5.91
N PHE A 115 9.48 -3.36 -6.04
CA PHE A 115 8.86 -2.03 -5.98
C PHE A 115 8.93 -1.37 -7.36
N GLU A 116 7.85 -0.68 -7.72
CA GLU A 116 7.77 0.19 -8.89
C GLU A 116 7.40 1.59 -8.44
N PHE A 117 8.00 2.59 -9.06
CA PHE A 117 7.73 4.00 -8.78
C PHE A 117 7.29 4.67 -10.08
N LYS A 118 6.21 5.44 -10.00
CA LYS A 118 5.57 6.10 -11.13
C LYS A 118 5.32 7.55 -10.77
N LEU A 119 5.36 8.43 -11.77
CA LEU A 119 5.16 9.87 -11.58
C LEU A 119 4.12 10.37 -12.57
N CYS A 120 3.13 11.10 -12.07
CA CYS A 120 2.10 11.75 -12.88
C CYS A 120 2.20 13.27 -12.66
N PRO A 121 2.34 14.09 -13.72
CA PRO A 121 2.25 15.54 -13.60
C PRO A 121 0.86 15.94 -13.08
N ASN A 122 0.78 16.44 -11.84
CA ASN A 122 -0.47 16.91 -11.25
C ASN A 122 -0.25 18.22 -10.49
N ASN A 123 -0.59 19.34 -11.13
CA ASN A 123 -0.45 20.69 -10.57
C ASN A 123 -1.73 21.18 -9.87
N ASN A 124 -2.67 20.29 -9.54
CA ASN A 124 -3.93 20.63 -8.90
C ASN A 124 -4.28 19.61 -7.80
N MET A 125 -4.20 20.05 -6.53
CA MET A 125 -4.51 19.17 -5.39
C MET A 125 -5.96 18.68 -5.32
N HIS A 126 -6.89 19.31 -6.04
CA HIS A 126 -8.29 18.91 -6.13
C HIS A 126 -8.56 17.96 -7.30
N GLN A 127 -7.59 17.73 -8.18
CA GLN A 127 -7.69 16.81 -9.29
C GLN A 127 -7.11 15.46 -8.89
N LYS A 128 -7.92 14.39 -8.98
CA LYS A 128 -7.43 13.02 -8.82
C LYS A 128 -6.46 12.71 -9.97
N ALA A 129 -5.28 12.20 -9.64
CA ALA A 129 -4.42 11.55 -10.63
C ALA A 129 -5.07 10.23 -11.08
N THR A 130 -4.64 9.70 -12.23
CA THR A 130 -5.17 8.43 -12.75
C THR A 130 -4.02 7.46 -13.04
N GLN A 131 -4.36 6.16 -13.12
CA GLN A 131 -3.37 5.14 -13.46
C GLN A 131 -2.78 5.37 -14.86
N GLU A 132 -3.62 5.82 -15.81
CA GLU A 132 -3.18 6.13 -17.18
C GLU A 132 -2.17 7.29 -17.23
N CYS A 133 -2.18 8.19 -16.25
CA CYS A 133 -1.16 9.24 -16.13
C CYS A 133 0.14 8.72 -15.51
N LEU A 134 0.03 7.83 -14.52
CA LEU A 134 1.18 7.20 -13.86
C LEU A 134 1.91 6.21 -14.78
N ASP A 135 1.22 5.65 -15.77
CA ASP A 135 1.77 4.67 -16.73
C ASP A 135 2.45 5.31 -17.95
N GLN A 136 2.57 6.64 -18.00
CA GLN A 136 3.28 7.37 -19.05
C GLN A 136 4.80 7.31 -18.85
#